data_AF-A0A1E7G1W9-F1
#
_entry.id   AF-A0A1E7G1W9-F1
#
_cell.length_a   1.000
_cell.length_b   1.000
_cell.length_c   1.000
_cell.angle_alpha   90.00
_cell.angle_beta   90.00
_cell.angle_gamma   90.00
#
_symmetry.space_group_name_H-M   'P 1'
#
loop_
_entity.id
_entity.type
_entity.pdbx_description
1 polymer ?
#
loop_
_entity_poly.entity_id
_entity_poly.type
_entity_poly.pdbx_seq_one_letter_code
_entity_poly.pdbx_strand_id
1 'polypeptide(L)'
;MVSRIVVALGGNAILTKDPSAAAQKKALEVTAEQLMPLIKDNDRQMVVTHGNGPQVGNLLLQQLGSDSEKNPAMPLDTVGAMTQGEIGFWTVQAFTRAMANNGLERYPVISAVTQTLVDENDPAFKNASKPIGPFYTEEQLPEIKNQFPDWELMEDAGRGYRRVVPSPRPLEIIEAKAFGPILESGSLLIASGGGGIPVIKDGNGYKGVEAVIDKDFSAAKLAEMVGADELLILTSGGDVYLNYGKEDQVHLETVKVSEMRKYVDEERFAKGSMGPKVEAAVSFVERTGKVATITSLDNVENFVKSGSGTRIVP
;
A
#
# COMPACT_ATOMS: atom_id res chain seq x y z
N MET A 1 19.10 4.70 -20.46
CA MET A 1 18.22 5.55 -19.63
C MET A 1 17.88 4.73 -18.41
N VAL A 2 18.07 5.27 -17.20
CA VAL A 2 17.74 4.54 -15.96
C VAL A 2 16.22 4.45 -15.87
N SER A 3 15.68 3.23 -15.74
CA SER A 3 14.24 3.00 -15.62
C SER A 3 13.78 3.28 -14.18
N ARG A 4 12.54 3.71 -13.99
CA ARG A 4 11.97 3.93 -12.65
C ARG A 4 10.82 2.96 -12.37
N ILE A 5 10.95 2.21 -11.28
CA ILE A 5 9.92 1.27 -10.82
C ILE A 5 9.33 1.73 -9.48
N VAL A 6 8.01 1.70 -9.36
CA VAL A 6 7.32 1.83 -8.06
C VAL A 6 6.85 0.45 -7.63
N VAL A 7 7.23 0.04 -6.42
CA VAL A 7 6.88 -1.25 -5.83
C VAL A 7 5.88 -1.02 -4.69
N ALA A 8 4.67 -1.58 -4.82
CA ALA A 8 3.65 -1.56 -3.77
C ALA A 8 3.68 -2.85 -2.95
N LEU A 9 4.12 -2.75 -1.69
CA LEU A 9 4.26 -3.91 -0.82
C LEU A 9 2.89 -4.46 -0.36
N GLY A 10 2.77 -5.78 -0.44
CA GLY A 10 1.66 -6.55 0.15
C GLY A 10 1.60 -6.47 1.68
N GLY A 11 0.49 -6.89 2.29
CA GLY A 11 0.39 -6.90 3.76
C GLY A 11 1.38 -7.87 4.41
N ASN A 12 1.65 -9.00 3.74
CA ASN A 12 2.61 -10.02 4.11
C ASN A 12 4.08 -9.57 4.05
N ALA A 13 4.36 -8.44 3.40
CA ALA A 13 5.71 -7.86 3.37
C ALA A 13 6.13 -7.26 4.72
N ILE A 14 5.16 -6.93 5.57
CA ILE A 14 5.40 -6.34 6.89
C ILE A 14 4.86 -7.26 7.99
N LEU A 15 3.63 -7.74 7.86
CA LEU A 15 2.97 -8.51 8.92
C LEU A 15 2.84 -9.98 8.55
N THR A 16 3.35 -10.85 9.43
CA THR A 16 3.16 -12.31 9.35
C THR A 16 2.01 -12.75 10.25
N LYS A 17 2.01 -14.00 10.73
CA LYS A 17 1.05 -14.45 11.76
C LYS A 17 1.37 -13.88 13.16
N ASP A 18 2.63 -13.51 13.40
CA ASP A 18 3.06 -12.85 14.64
C ASP A 18 3.04 -11.32 14.46
N PRO A 19 2.19 -10.59 15.22
CA PRO A 19 2.13 -9.13 15.17
C PRO A 19 3.24 -8.40 15.93
N SER A 20 4.17 -9.13 16.57
CA SER A 20 5.28 -8.52 17.30
C SER A 20 6.16 -7.63 16.41
N ALA A 21 6.73 -6.57 16.99
CA ALA A 21 7.68 -5.71 16.28
C ALA A 21 8.90 -6.49 15.76
N ALA A 22 9.33 -7.54 16.48
CA ALA A 22 10.43 -8.40 16.06
C ALA A 22 10.09 -9.17 14.76
N ALA A 23 8.90 -9.78 14.70
CA ALA A 23 8.45 -10.49 13.51
C ALA A 23 8.24 -9.55 12.32
N GLN A 24 7.69 -8.35 12.55
CA GLN A 24 7.48 -7.37 11.48
C GLN A 24 8.79 -6.84 10.89
N LYS A 25 9.77 -6.53 11.74
CA LYS A 25 11.14 -6.19 11.29
C LYS A 25 11.77 -7.32 10.50
N LYS A 26 11.62 -8.57 10.95
CA LYS A 26 12.15 -9.74 10.25
C LYS A 26 11.52 -9.93 8.87
N ALA A 27 10.20 -9.73 8.75
CA ALA A 27 9.50 -9.79 7.47
C ALA A 27 10.00 -8.72 6.48
N LEU A 28 10.26 -7.50 6.97
CA LEU A 28 10.84 -6.43 6.18
C LEU A 28 12.28 -6.72 5.74
N GLU A 29 13.11 -7.35 6.60
CA GLU A 29 14.45 -7.80 6.21
C GLU A 29 14.39 -8.80 5.04
N VAL A 30 13.51 -9.79 5.12
CA VAL A 30 13.31 -10.77 4.04
C VAL A 30 12.82 -10.09 2.77
N THR A 31 11.83 -9.21 2.90
CA THR A 31 11.27 -8.44 1.77
C THR A 31 12.36 -7.61 1.09
N ALA A 32 13.19 -6.90 1.87
CA ALA A 32 14.25 -6.05 1.31
C ALA A 32 15.24 -6.89 0.49
N GLU A 33 15.70 -8.04 1.02
CA GLU A 33 16.62 -8.93 0.29
C GLU A 33 15.98 -9.49 -1.00
N GLN A 34 14.71 -9.92 -0.94
CA GLN A 34 13.99 -10.43 -2.10
C GLN A 34 13.76 -9.38 -3.21
N LEU A 35 13.83 -8.09 -2.88
CA LEU A 35 13.70 -6.99 -3.85
C LEU A 35 15.02 -6.50 -4.43
N MET A 36 16.17 -6.92 -3.89
CA MET A 36 17.48 -6.56 -4.43
C MET A 36 17.69 -6.92 -5.91
N PRO A 37 17.16 -8.05 -6.44
CA PRO A 37 17.21 -8.33 -7.87
C PRO A 37 16.66 -7.21 -8.77
N LEU A 38 15.78 -6.35 -8.26
CA LEU A 38 15.23 -5.22 -9.03
C LEU A 38 16.22 -4.06 -9.22
N ILE A 39 17.25 -3.93 -8.39
CA ILE A 39 18.12 -2.74 -8.40
C ILE A 39 19.61 -3.04 -8.35
N LYS A 40 20.01 -4.30 -8.12
CA LYS A 40 21.42 -4.71 -7.97
C LYS A 40 22.30 -4.40 -9.18
N ASP A 41 21.71 -4.35 -10.37
CA ASP A 41 22.44 -4.06 -11.61
C ASP A 41 22.61 -2.54 -11.86
N ASN A 42 22.12 -1.69 -10.96
CA ASN A 42 22.18 -0.21 -11.02
C ASN A 42 21.55 0.41 -12.29
N ASP A 43 20.61 -0.29 -12.93
CA ASP A 43 19.90 0.15 -14.13
C ASP A 43 18.50 0.73 -13.81
N ARG A 44 18.07 0.63 -12.55
CA ARG A 44 16.75 1.05 -12.08
C ARG A 44 16.80 1.91 -10.82
N GLN A 45 15.94 2.92 -10.79
CA GLN A 45 15.53 3.63 -9.58
C GLN A 45 14.30 2.96 -9.00
N MET A 46 14.26 2.80 -7.68
CA MET A 46 13.13 2.16 -7.00
C MET A 46 12.50 3.08 -5.97
N VAL A 47 11.18 3.19 -6.05
CA VAL A 47 10.32 3.74 -5.00
C VAL A 47 9.54 2.59 -4.38
N VAL A 48 9.48 2.54 -3.06
CA VAL A 48 8.71 1.54 -2.32
C VAL A 48 7.56 2.23 -1.59
N THR A 49 6.36 1.67 -1.74
CA THR A 49 5.18 2.05 -0.95
C THR A 49 4.71 0.84 -0.15
N HIS A 50 3.93 1.05 0.89
CA HIS A 50 3.43 -0.04 1.72
C HIS A 50 2.05 0.25 2.30
N GLY A 51 1.39 -0.80 2.79
CA GLY A 51 0.17 -0.66 3.60
C GLY A 51 0.51 -0.44 5.07
N ASN A 52 -0.50 -0.07 5.86
CA ASN A 52 -0.39 0.07 7.31
C ASN A 52 -1.64 -0.44 8.06
N GLY A 53 -2.59 -1.11 7.40
CA GLY A 53 -3.93 -1.41 7.97
C GLY A 53 -3.93 -2.06 9.36
N PRO A 54 -3.11 -3.11 9.60
CA PRO A 54 -2.95 -3.66 10.94
C PRO A 54 -2.27 -2.70 11.93
N GLN A 55 -1.20 -2.02 11.51
CA GLN A 55 -0.40 -1.13 12.35
C GLN A 55 -1.21 0.09 12.79
N VAL A 56 -1.91 0.75 11.86
CA VAL A 56 -2.71 1.95 12.11
C VAL A 56 -3.87 1.66 13.05
N GLY A 57 -4.55 0.52 12.88
CA GLY A 57 -5.63 0.18 13.79
C GLY A 57 -5.17 -0.32 15.16
N ASN A 58 -4.03 -1.02 15.25
CA ASN A 58 -3.45 -1.39 16.54
C ASN A 58 -2.98 -0.16 17.32
N LEU A 59 -2.31 0.79 16.64
CA LEU A 59 -1.88 2.03 17.27
C LEU A 59 -3.07 2.90 17.68
N LEU A 60 -4.13 2.95 16.86
CA LEU A 60 -5.37 3.64 17.22
C LEU A 60 -6.02 3.04 18.48
N LEU A 61 -6.06 1.71 18.61
CA LEU A 61 -6.54 1.05 19.83
C LEU A 61 -5.68 1.40 21.06
N GLN A 62 -4.36 1.54 20.89
CA GLN A 62 -3.47 1.98 21.96
C GLN A 62 -3.76 3.44 22.36
N GLN A 63 -3.99 4.33 21.38
CA GLN A 63 -4.39 5.72 21.63
C GLN A 63 -5.68 5.76 22.47
N LEU A 64 -6.73 5.06 22.00
CA LEU A 64 -8.03 5.01 22.66
C LEU A 64 -7.99 4.34 24.04
N GLY A 65 -7.14 3.33 24.23
CA GLY A 65 -6.94 2.70 25.53
C GLY A 65 -6.27 3.61 26.57
N SER A 66 -5.63 4.71 26.12
CA SER A 66 -4.97 5.69 26.98
C SER A 66 -5.66 7.06 26.99
N ASP A 67 -6.80 7.18 26.30
CA ASP A 67 -7.50 8.44 26.09
C ASP A 67 -8.03 9.01 27.41
N SER A 68 -7.65 10.25 27.69
CA SER A 68 -8.06 10.99 28.88
C SER A 68 -7.83 12.48 28.70
N GLU A 69 -8.44 13.32 29.53
CA GLU A 69 -8.22 14.77 29.51
C GLU A 69 -6.72 15.16 29.63
N LYS A 70 -5.91 14.35 30.32
CA LYS A 70 -4.47 14.58 30.50
C LYS A 70 -3.60 13.96 29.40
N ASN A 71 -4.15 13.01 28.64
CA ASN A 71 -3.47 12.29 27.58
C ASN A 71 -4.49 11.93 26.49
N PRO A 72 -4.93 12.91 25.69
CA PRO A 72 -5.95 12.69 24.69
C PRO A 72 -5.42 11.80 23.55
N ALA A 73 -6.28 10.92 23.05
CA ALA A 73 -5.98 10.11 21.87
C ALA A 73 -5.73 10.99 20.64
N MET A 74 -4.74 10.61 19.84
CA MET A 74 -4.50 11.23 18.54
C MET A 74 -5.54 10.79 17.50
N PRO A 75 -5.97 11.68 16.60
CA PRO A 75 -6.90 11.34 15.52
C PRO A 75 -6.25 10.41 14.47
N LEU A 76 -7.09 9.72 13.70
CA LEU A 76 -6.67 8.67 12.78
C LEU A 76 -5.63 9.11 11.72
N ASP A 77 -5.74 10.32 11.20
CA ASP A 77 -4.77 10.90 10.26
C ASP A 77 -3.37 11.03 10.89
N THR A 78 -3.31 11.49 12.14
CA THR A 78 -2.07 11.59 12.93
C THR A 78 -1.52 10.21 13.27
N VAL A 79 -2.39 9.25 13.63
CA VAL A 79 -1.98 7.84 13.80
C VAL A 79 -1.43 7.27 12.48
N GLY A 80 -2.02 7.63 11.34
CA GLY A 80 -1.48 7.34 10.01
C GLY A 80 -0.05 7.85 9.83
N ALA A 81 0.20 9.11 10.20
CA ALA A 81 1.55 9.70 10.18
C ALA A 81 2.54 8.95 11.07
N MET A 82 2.13 8.56 12.28
CA MET A 82 2.96 7.76 13.20
C MET A 82 3.37 6.43 12.57
N THR A 83 2.44 5.74 11.89
CA THR A 83 2.76 4.46 11.23
C THR A 83 3.68 4.61 10.02
N GLN A 84 3.71 5.77 9.35
CA GLN A 84 4.72 6.04 8.34
C GLN A 84 6.11 6.13 8.96
N GLY A 85 6.24 6.81 10.10
CA GLY A 85 7.50 6.87 10.85
C GLY A 85 7.95 5.48 11.34
N GLU A 86 7.03 4.70 11.92
CA GLU A 86 7.29 3.35 12.43
C GLU A 86 7.76 2.39 11.32
N ILE A 87 6.91 2.19 10.29
CA ILE A 87 7.20 1.24 9.23
C ILE A 87 8.35 1.75 8.37
N GLY A 88 8.36 3.05 8.04
CA GLY A 88 9.43 3.69 7.29
C GLY A 88 10.79 3.51 7.94
N PHE A 89 10.89 3.67 9.26
CA PHE A 89 12.12 3.41 10.02
C PHE A 89 12.60 1.96 9.92
N TRP A 90 11.68 0.98 10.02
CA TRP A 90 12.04 -0.43 9.90
C TRP A 90 12.43 -0.81 8.48
N THR A 91 11.70 -0.29 7.48
CA THR A 91 11.98 -0.52 6.06
C THR A 91 13.31 0.10 5.66
N VAL A 92 13.63 1.32 6.11
CA VAL A 92 14.94 1.95 5.89
C VAL A 92 16.06 1.07 6.43
N GLN A 93 15.94 0.55 7.66
CA GLN A 93 16.97 -0.33 8.24
C GLN A 93 17.12 -1.64 7.46
N ALA A 94 16.01 -2.26 7.06
CA ALA A 94 16.01 -3.50 6.29
C ALA A 94 16.70 -3.31 4.93
N PHE A 95 16.31 -2.28 4.18
CA PHE A 95 16.94 -1.96 2.88
C PHE A 95 18.38 -1.51 3.03
N THR A 96 18.73 -0.71 4.05
CA THR A 96 20.13 -0.32 4.27
C THR A 96 21.02 -1.56 4.42
N ARG A 97 20.56 -2.57 5.16
CA ARG A 97 21.29 -3.84 5.30
C ARG A 97 21.35 -4.62 3.99
N ALA A 98 20.23 -4.78 3.30
CA ALA A 98 20.17 -5.50 2.02
C ALA A 98 21.06 -4.84 0.95
N MET A 99 21.04 -3.51 0.88
CA MET A 99 21.91 -2.72 0.01
C MET A 99 23.39 -2.98 0.32
N ALA A 100 23.79 -2.95 1.59
CA ALA A 100 25.17 -3.25 2.00
C ALA A 100 25.59 -4.69 1.65
N ASN A 101 24.71 -5.67 1.86
CA ASN A 101 24.96 -7.07 1.50
C ASN A 101 25.16 -7.27 -0.02
N ASN A 102 24.68 -6.33 -0.84
CA ASN A 102 24.76 -6.36 -2.30
C ASN A 102 25.74 -5.31 -2.88
N GLY A 103 26.60 -4.70 -2.06
CA GLY A 103 27.62 -3.75 -2.53
C GLY A 103 27.08 -2.37 -2.96
N LEU A 104 25.91 -2.00 -2.42
CA LEU A 104 25.18 -0.76 -2.72
C LEU A 104 25.12 0.21 -1.54
N GLU A 105 25.96 0.02 -0.50
CA GLU A 105 25.98 0.82 0.73
C GLU A 105 26.21 2.32 0.54
N ARG A 106 26.72 2.74 -0.63
CA ARG A 106 26.92 4.15 -0.98
C ARG A 106 25.60 4.89 -1.25
N TYR A 107 24.53 4.18 -1.58
CA TYR A 107 23.25 4.79 -1.94
C TYR A 107 22.37 4.96 -0.71
N PRO A 108 21.87 6.18 -0.45
CA PRO A 108 20.98 6.42 0.69
C PRO A 108 19.65 5.68 0.55
N VAL A 109 19.09 5.28 1.68
CA VAL A 109 17.70 4.82 1.80
C VAL A 109 16.93 5.85 2.60
N ILE A 110 15.87 6.41 2.02
CA ILE A 110 15.12 7.54 2.60
C ILE A 110 13.67 7.12 2.78
N SER A 111 13.08 7.39 3.95
CA SER A 111 11.63 7.34 4.14
C SER A 111 11.07 8.74 4.31
N ALA A 112 10.08 9.09 3.49
CA ALA A 112 9.45 10.40 3.49
C ALA A 112 8.05 10.33 4.11
N VAL A 113 7.80 11.20 5.09
CA VAL A 113 6.42 11.51 5.51
C VAL A 113 5.70 12.09 4.30
N THR A 114 4.54 11.52 3.99
CA THR A 114 3.81 11.78 2.74
C THR A 114 2.36 12.11 3.05
N GLN A 115 1.89 13.23 2.52
CA GLN A 115 0.49 13.65 2.51
C GLN A 115 -0.14 13.34 1.15
N THR A 116 -1.40 12.91 1.18
CA THR A 116 -2.17 12.59 -0.01
C THR A 116 -3.45 13.41 -0.02
N LEU A 117 -3.57 14.27 -1.01
CA LEU A 117 -4.77 15.06 -1.24
C LEU A 117 -5.93 14.16 -1.66
N VAL A 118 -7.08 14.35 -1.04
CA VAL A 118 -8.34 13.67 -1.35
C VAL A 118 -9.46 14.69 -1.57
N ASP A 119 -10.57 14.27 -2.18
CA ASP A 119 -11.76 15.12 -2.33
C ASP A 119 -12.54 15.17 -1.02
N GLU A 120 -12.82 16.36 -0.48
CA GLU A 120 -13.64 16.52 0.73
C GLU A 120 -15.07 15.98 0.56
N ASN A 121 -15.54 15.89 -0.69
CA ASN A 121 -16.86 15.39 -1.05
C ASN A 121 -16.84 13.92 -1.51
N ASP A 122 -15.72 13.21 -1.35
CA ASP A 122 -15.61 11.80 -1.74
C ASP A 122 -16.73 10.97 -1.05
N PRO A 123 -17.52 10.19 -1.80
CA PRO A 123 -18.58 9.34 -1.24
C PRO A 123 -18.10 8.37 -0.15
N ALA A 124 -16.81 8.04 -0.11
CA ALA A 124 -16.21 7.18 0.90
C ALA A 124 -16.29 7.77 2.32
N PHE A 125 -16.42 9.09 2.48
CA PHE A 125 -16.67 9.72 3.79
C PHE A 125 -18.06 9.41 4.34
N LYS A 126 -19.01 9.04 3.47
CA LYS A 126 -20.36 8.63 3.88
C LYS A 126 -20.52 7.10 3.93
N ASN A 127 -19.67 6.36 3.24
CA ASN A 127 -19.71 4.90 3.14
C ASN A 127 -18.33 4.33 3.41
N ALA A 128 -18.01 4.12 4.69
CA ALA A 128 -16.73 3.56 5.08
C ALA A 128 -16.62 2.09 4.61
N SER A 129 -15.45 1.71 4.14
CA SER A 129 -15.22 0.37 3.58
C SER A 129 -13.84 -0.20 3.86
N LYS A 130 -12.88 0.62 4.34
CA LYS A 130 -11.50 0.15 4.56
C LYS A 130 -11.37 -0.47 5.95
N PRO A 131 -11.08 -1.78 6.06
CA PRO A 131 -10.93 -2.41 7.35
C PRO A 131 -9.57 -2.09 7.99
N ILE A 132 -9.57 -1.64 9.25
CA ILE A 132 -8.39 -1.33 10.07
C ILE A 132 -8.41 -2.11 11.39
N GLY A 133 -7.21 -2.33 11.96
CA GLY A 133 -7.07 -2.94 13.29
C GLY A 133 -7.28 -4.46 13.32
N PRO A 134 -7.44 -5.04 14.52
CA PRO A 134 -7.56 -6.48 14.72
C PRO A 134 -8.92 -7.02 14.28
N PHE A 135 -9.03 -8.34 14.20
CA PHE A 135 -10.30 -9.04 13.97
C PHE A 135 -11.04 -9.26 15.29
N TYR A 136 -12.36 -9.08 15.24
CA TYR A 136 -13.30 -9.38 16.31
C TYR A 136 -14.20 -10.55 15.92
N THR A 137 -14.58 -11.37 16.89
CA THR A 137 -15.62 -12.39 16.71
C THR A 137 -17.00 -11.76 16.76
N GLU A 138 -18.01 -12.47 16.24
CA GLU A 138 -19.41 -12.00 16.32
C GLU A 138 -19.88 -11.78 17.76
N GLU A 139 -19.42 -12.63 18.69
CA GLU A 139 -19.72 -12.55 20.12
C GLU A 139 -19.15 -11.29 20.80
N GLN A 140 -18.07 -10.71 20.26
CA GLN A 140 -17.43 -9.50 20.79
C GLN A 140 -18.12 -8.21 20.33
N LEU A 141 -18.94 -8.26 19.27
CA LEU A 141 -19.55 -7.07 18.67
C LEU A 141 -20.38 -6.22 19.65
N PRO A 142 -21.20 -6.80 20.55
CA PRO A 142 -21.97 -6.00 21.50
C PRO A 142 -21.08 -5.17 22.43
N GLU A 143 -19.98 -5.75 22.92
CA GLU A 143 -19.04 -5.07 23.81
C GLU A 143 -18.30 -3.94 23.08
N ILE A 144 -17.80 -4.22 21.87
CA ILE A 144 -17.10 -3.22 21.05
C ILE A 144 -18.04 -2.05 20.69
N LYS A 145 -19.29 -2.32 20.33
CA LYS A 145 -20.26 -1.24 20.03
C LYS A 145 -20.67 -0.46 21.28
N ASN A 146 -20.68 -1.08 22.45
CA ASN A 146 -20.93 -0.35 23.69
C ASN A 146 -19.75 0.56 24.06
N GLN A 147 -18.52 0.10 23.82
CA GLN A 147 -17.31 0.89 24.05
C GLN A 147 -17.12 2.01 23.02
N PHE A 148 -17.44 1.74 21.75
CA PHE A 148 -17.29 2.66 20.63
C PHE A 148 -18.58 2.73 19.79
N PRO A 149 -19.60 3.48 20.23
CA PRO A 149 -20.91 3.53 19.57
C PRO A 149 -20.87 3.97 18.11
N ASP A 150 -19.91 4.82 17.75
CA ASP A 150 -19.78 5.40 16.42
C ASP A 150 -18.96 4.55 15.45
N TRP A 151 -18.47 3.37 15.88
CA TRP A 151 -17.70 2.49 15.01
C TRP A 151 -18.59 1.67 14.09
N GLU A 152 -18.33 1.83 12.80
CA GLU A 152 -18.82 0.90 11.79
C GLU A 152 -17.93 -0.35 11.76
N LEU A 153 -18.54 -1.53 11.84
CA LEU A 153 -17.87 -2.83 11.83
C LEU A 153 -18.38 -3.64 10.63
N MET A 154 -17.48 -4.24 9.86
CA MET A 154 -17.79 -5.03 8.67
C MET A 154 -17.14 -6.42 8.78
N GLU A 155 -17.85 -7.44 8.30
CA GLU A 155 -17.31 -8.80 8.12
C GLU A 155 -16.24 -8.79 7.03
N ASP A 156 -15.08 -9.41 7.28
CA ASP A 156 -13.92 -9.43 6.38
C ASP A 156 -13.57 -10.86 5.94
N ALA A 157 -14.37 -11.37 5.00
CA ALA A 157 -14.11 -12.57 4.21
C ALA A 157 -13.96 -13.87 5.03
N GLY A 158 -14.85 -14.05 6.01
CA GLY A 158 -14.91 -15.21 6.90
C GLY A 158 -13.88 -15.18 8.03
N ARG A 159 -13.11 -14.10 8.18
CA ARG A 159 -12.03 -13.98 9.18
C ARG A 159 -12.48 -13.28 10.46
N GLY A 160 -13.74 -12.83 10.50
CA GLY A 160 -14.31 -12.03 11.58
C GLY A 160 -14.61 -10.60 11.14
N TYR A 161 -14.83 -9.74 12.11
CA TYR A 161 -15.26 -8.36 11.90
C TYR A 161 -14.13 -7.39 12.18
N ARG A 162 -14.10 -6.26 11.46
CA ARG A 162 -13.10 -5.19 11.67
C ARG A 162 -13.77 -3.82 11.60
N ARG A 163 -13.18 -2.84 12.28
CA ARG A 163 -13.58 -1.44 12.13
C ARG A 163 -13.33 -1.01 10.69
N VAL A 164 -14.31 -0.37 10.07
CA VAL A 164 -14.14 0.27 8.77
C VAL A 164 -14.00 1.77 8.92
N VAL A 165 -13.23 2.38 8.03
CA VAL A 165 -13.02 3.82 7.93
C VAL A 165 -13.16 4.28 6.48
N PRO A 166 -13.36 5.59 6.24
CA PRO A 166 -13.37 6.15 4.90
C PRO A 166 -12.10 5.79 4.10
N SER A 167 -12.27 5.51 2.81
CA SER A 167 -11.18 5.22 1.87
C SER A 167 -11.33 6.02 0.59
N PRO A 168 -11.13 7.35 0.66
CA PRO A 168 -11.26 8.23 -0.49
C PRO A 168 -10.15 7.98 -1.51
N ARG A 169 -10.40 8.36 -2.77
CA ARG A 169 -9.43 8.19 -3.86
C ARG A 169 -8.30 9.22 -3.78
N PRO A 170 -7.04 8.81 -4.00
CA PRO A 170 -5.91 9.73 -3.98
C PRO A 170 -5.91 10.62 -5.24
N LEU A 171 -5.96 11.93 -5.03
CA LEU A 171 -5.91 12.93 -6.11
C LEU A 171 -4.47 13.32 -6.44
N GLU A 172 -3.68 13.61 -5.41
CA GLU A 172 -2.31 14.11 -5.52
C GLU A 172 -1.46 13.66 -4.33
N ILE A 173 -0.19 13.30 -4.56
CA ILE A 173 0.81 13.15 -3.51
C ILE A 173 1.57 14.47 -3.38
N ILE A 174 1.39 15.16 -2.25
CA ILE A 174 1.84 16.55 -2.09
C ILE A 174 3.36 16.67 -2.26
N GLU A 175 4.12 15.74 -1.68
CA GLU A 175 5.59 15.76 -1.68
C GLU A 175 6.20 15.20 -2.97
N ALA A 176 5.42 14.67 -3.92
CA ALA A 176 5.97 13.94 -5.08
C ALA A 176 6.92 14.75 -5.96
N LYS A 177 6.73 16.08 -6.04
CA LYS A 177 7.64 16.98 -6.78
C LYS A 177 9.05 17.00 -6.20
N ALA A 178 9.23 16.73 -4.91
CA ALA A 178 10.53 16.66 -4.27
C ALA A 178 11.26 15.33 -4.54
N PHE A 179 10.54 14.29 -4.98
CA PHE A 179 11.10 12.94 -5.12
C PHE A 179 11.96 12.75 -6.37
N GLY A 180 11.75 13.54 -7.43
CA GLY A 180 12.57 13.48 -8.66
C GLY A 180 14.06 13.64 -8.37
N PRO A 181 14.51 14.77 -7.78
CA PRO A 181 15.91 14.97 -7.39
C PRO A 181 16.45 13.89 -6.43
N ILE A 182 15.61 13.40 -5.51
CA ILE A 182 15.99 12.32 -4.59
C ILE A 182 16.30 11.04 -5.37
N LEU A 183 15.45 10.66 -6.32
CA LEU A 183 15.64 9.46 -7.14
C LEU A 183 16.84 9.60 -8.09
N GLU A 184 17.04 10.79 -8.65
CA GLU A 184 18.21 11.12 -9.49
C GLU A 184 19.54 10.99 -8.76
N SER A 185 19.57 11.19 -7.43
CA SER A 185 20.76 10.92 -6.61
C SER A 185 21.13 9.44 -6.47
N GLY A 186 20.27 8.52 -6.96
CA GLY A 186 20.40 7.08 -6.76
C GLY A 186 19.85 6.58 -5.43
N SER A 187 19.19 7.45 -4.64
CA SER A 187 18.58 7.04 -3.38
C SER A 187 17.39 6.11 -3.61
N LEU A 188 17.25 5.09 -2.77
CA LEU A 188 16.03 4.29 -2.65
C LEU A 188 15.03 5.08 -1.80
N LEU A 189 13.85 5.34 -2.34
CA LEU A 189 12.81 6.10 -1.65
C LEU A 189 11.69 5.21 -1.13
N ILE A 190 11.34 5.33 0.15
CA ILE A 190 10.10 4.84 0.74
C ILE A 190 9.16 6.04 0.90
N ALA A 191 7.98 5.98 0.29
CA ALA A 191 7.00 7.07 0.36
C ALA A 191 5.58 6.52 0.33
N SER A 192 4.59 7.39 0.58
CA SER A 192 3.16 7.03 0.58
C SER A 192 2.85 5.83 1.50
N GLY A 193 3.53 5.73 2.64
CA GLY A 193 3.27 4.69 3.63
C GLY A 193 1.82 4.72 4.10
N GLY A 194 1.14 3.58 4.04
CA GLY A 194 -0.29 3.49 4.36
C GLY A 194 -1.24 4.15 3.36
N GLY A 195 -0.75 4.52 2.17
CA GLY A 195 -1.50 5.34 1.21
C GLY A 195 -1.27 6.85 1.37
N GLY A 196 -0.40 7.27 2.29
CA GLY A 196 -0.19 8.67 2.64
C GLY A 196 -1.20 9.19 3.67
N ILE A 197 -0.86 10.30 4.33
CA ILE A 197 -1.73 10.96 5.30
C ILE A 197 -2.82 11.69 4.51
N PRO A 198 -4.10 11.31 4.63
CA PRO A 198 -5.19 11.95 3.91
C PRO A 198 -5.35 13.41 4.35
N VAL A 199 -5.31 14.31 3.37
CA VAL A 199 -5.53 15.74 3.59
C VAL A 199 -6.53 16.30 2.58
N ILE A 200 -7.23 17.36 2.97
CA ILE A 200 -8.04 18.19 2.06
C ILE A 200 -7.49 19.60 2.01
N LYS A 201 -7.85 20.36 0.97
CA LYS A 201 -7.47 21.78 0.87
C LYS A 201 -8.11 22.57 2.01
N ASP A 202 -7.32 23.45 2.62
CA ASP A 202 -7.78 24.36 3.66
C ASP A 202 -7.13 25.74 3.48
N GLY A 203 -7.85 26.65 2.81
CA GLY A 203 -7.31 27.94 2.40
C GLY A 203 -6.07 27.80 1.51
N ASN A 204 -4.93 28.30 1.98
CA ASN A 204 -3.64 28.21 1.29
C ASN A 204 -2.82 26.96 1.65
N GLY A 205 -3.34 26.08 2.51
CA GLY A 205 -2.67 24.89 2.99
C GLY A 205 -3.54 23.65 2.93
N TYR A 206 -3.25 22.72 3.82
CA TYR A 206 -3.92 21.43 3.92
C TYR A 206 -4.29 21.16 5.37
N LYS A 207 -5.39 20.43 5.58
CA LYS A 207 -5.76 19.87 6.89
C LYS A 207 -5.96 18.37 6.78
N GLY A 208 -5.52 17.65 7.81
CA GLY A 208 -5.75 16.21 7.92
C GLY A 208 -7.23 15.88 8.08
N VAL A 209 -7.62 14.71 7.59
CA VAL A 209 -8.98 14.16 7.72
C VAL A 209 -8.91 12.69 8.09
N GLU A 210 -9.80 12.22 8.97
CA GLU A 210 -9.75 10.83 9.42
C GLU A 210 -10.22 9.85 8.33
N ALA A 211 -9.24 9.27 7.63
CA ALA A 211 -9.45 8.27 6.60
C ALA A 211 -8.22 7.36 6.47
N VAL A 212 -8.35 6.26 5.72
CA VAL A 212 -7.20 5.45 5.29
C VAL A 212 -7.32 5.19 3.79
N ILE A 213 -6.39 5.76 3.04
CA ILE A 213 -6.35 5.65 1.58
C ILE A 213 -5.90 4.24 1.20
N ASP A 214 -6.48 3.71 0.13
CA ASP A 214 -5.99 2.45 -0.41
C ASP A 214 -4.57 2.60 -0.99
N LYS A 215 -3.65 1.82 -0.43
CA LYS A 215 -2.23 1.84 -0.78
C LYS A 215 -1.95 1.54 -2.25
N ASP A 216 -2.75 0.70 -2.92
CA ASP A 216 -2.48 0.29 -4.30
C ASP A 216 -2.85 1.45 -5.24
N PHE A 217 -3.97 2.14 -4.99
CA PHE A 217 -4.31 3.39 -5.69
C PHE A 217 -3.31 4.51 -5.40
N SER A 218 -2.83 4.63 -4.16
CA SER A 218 -1.82 5.63 -3.83
C SER A 218 -0.48 5.33 -4.50
N ALA A 219 -0.09 4.06 -4.60
CA ALA A 219 1.09 3.63 -5.34
C ALA A 219 0.97 3.94 -6.84
N ALA A 220 -0.20 3.68 -7.45
CA ALA A 220 -0.49 4.06 -8.82
C ALA A 220 -0.39 5.59 -9.05
N LYS A 221 -0.96 6.38 -8.12
CA LYS A 221 -0.89 7.84 -8.15
C LYS A 221 0.55 8.34 -7.99
N LEU A 222 1.31 7.76 -7.06
CA LEU A 222 2.72 8.09 -6.87
C LEU A 222 3.53 7.75 -8.12
N ALA A 223 3.33 6.57 -8.70
CA ALA A 223 3.99 6.12 -9.92
C ALA A 223 3.73 7.06 -11.10
N GLU A 224 2.49 7.51 -11.28
CA GLU A 224 2.13 8.55 -12.25
C GLU A 224 2.94 9.83 -12.01
N MET A 225 2.94 10.33 -10.77
CA MET A 225 3.54 11.63 -10.43
C MET A 225 5.07 11.64 -10.47
N VAL A 226 5.70 10.51 -10.15
CA VAL A 226 7.16 10.37 -10.29
C VAL A 226 7.56 9.91 -11.69
N GLY A 227 6.64 9.80 -12.66
CA GLY A 227 6.96 9.38 -14.02
C GLY A 227 7.63 8.01 -14.08
N ALA A 228 7.09 7.04 -13.33
CA ALA A 228 7.58 5.68 -13.33
C ALA A 228 7.36 4.98 -14.68
N ASP A 229 8.31 4.14 -15.07
CA ASP A 229 8.20 3.31 -16.26
C ASP A 229 7.42 2.01 -16.00
N GLU A 230 7.36 1.58 -14.74
CA GLU A 230 6.62 0.39 -14.33
C GLU A 230 6.07 0.53 -12.90
N LEU A 231 4.85 0.05 -12.71
CA LEU A 231 4.23 -0.16 -11.39
C LEU A 231 4.21 -1.66 -11.09
N LEU A 232 4.83 -2.08 -9.99
CA LEU A 232 4.83 -3.46 -9.51
C LEU A 232 4.01 -3.57 -8.22
N ILE A 233 2.89 -4.28 -8.25
CA ILE A 233 2.06 -4.53 -7.07
C ILE A 233 2.34 -5.94 -6.56
N LEU A 234 2.84 -6.03 -5.33
CA LEU A 234 3.14 -7.30 -4.69
C LEU A 234 1.98 -7.74 -3.81
N THR A 235 1.57 -9.01 -3.94
CA THR A 235 0.45 -9.57 -3.20
C THR A 235 0.74 -11.00 -2.71
N SER A 236 0.04 -11.42 -1.68
CA SER A 236 0.07 -12.81 -1.20
C SER A 236 -0.73 -13.77 -2.09
N GLY A 237 -1.61 -13.23 -2.94
CA GLY A 237 -2.46 -14.01 -3.84
C GLY A 237 -1.76 -14.53 -5.11
N GLY A 238 -0.45 -14.24 -5.29
CA GLY A 238 0.24 -14.55 -6.53
C GLY A 238 -0.12 -13.58 -7.64
N ASP A 239 -0.40 -14.14 -8.81
CA ASP A 239 -0.79 -13.39 -10.00
C ASP A 239 -2.31 -13.16 -10.02
N VAL A 240 -2.84 -12.60 -11.11
CA VAL A 240 -4.27 -12.38 -11.30
C VAL A 240 -4.87 -13.56 -12.05
N TYR A 241 -6.00 -14.06 -11.54
CA TYR A 241 -6.71 -15.17 -12.14
C TYR A 241 -8.18 -14.81 -12.36
N LEU A 242 -8.74 -15.25 -13.49
CA LEU A 242 -10.19 -15.38 -13.65
C LEU A 242 -10.63 -16.68 -12.95
N ASN A 243 -11.86 -16.69 -12.43
CA ASN A 243 -12.41 -17.85 -11.72
C ASN A 243 -11.50 -18.37 -10.59
N TYR A 244 -10.88 -17.45 -9.86
CA TYR A 244 -9.93 -17.79 -8.79
C TYR A 244 -10.52 -18.83 -7.81
N GLY A 245 -9.75 -19.90 -7.56
CA GLY A 245 -10.12 -20.99 -6.67
C GLY A 245 -11.13 -22.00 -7.25
N LYS A 246 -11.50 -21.91 -8.53
CA LYS A 246 -12.42 -22.85 -9.20
C LYS A 246 -11.67 -23.78 -10.17
N GLU A 247 -12.34 -24.85 -10.62
CA GLU A 247 -11.78 -25.81 -11.59
C GLU A 247 -11.42 -25.16 -12.93
N ASP A 248 -12.15 -24.12 -13.32
CA ASP A 248 -11.97 -23.34 -14.55
C ASP A 248 -11.13 -22.07 -14.33
N GLN A 249 -10.22 -22.08 -13.35
CA GLN A 249 -9.31 -20.98 -13.07
C GLN A 249 -8.38 -20.71 -14.27
N VAL A 250 -8.27 -19.45 -14.67
CA VAL A 250 -7.39 -19.02 -15.77
C VAL A 250 -6.40 -17.97 -15.27
N HIS A 251 -5.11 -18.24 -15.46
CA HIS A 251 -4.04 -17.28 -15.18
C HIS A 251 -4.01 -16.19 -16.27
N LEU A 252 -4.07 -14.93 -15.84
CA LEU A 252 -3.90 -13.79 -16.73
C LEU A 252 -2.40 -13.43 -16.78
N GLU A 253 -1.71 -13.80 -17.86
CA GLU A 253 -0.30 -13.44 -18.06
C GLU A 253 -0.17 -12.01 -18.58
N THR A 254 -0.13 -11.79 -19.90
CA THR A 254 -0.11 -10.43 -20.47
C THR A 254 -1.49 -10.08 -21.01
N VAL A 255 -2.08 -9.00 -20.51
CA VAL A 255 -3.44 -8.56 -20.85
C VAL A 255 -3.43 -7.08 -21.22
N LYS A 256 -4.15 -6.71 -22.28
CA LYS A 256 -4.32 -5.29 -22.63
C LYS A 256 -5.20 -4.59 -21.61
N VAL A 257 -4.90 -3.33 -21.33
CA VAL A 257 -5.66 -2.51 -20.39
C VAL A 257 -7.13 -2.40 -20.75
N SER A 258 -7.45 -2.36 -22.06
CA SER A 258 -8.83 -2.36 -22.56
C SER A 258 -9.61 -3.64 -22.24
N GLU A 259 -8.92 -4.78 -22.11
CA GLU A 259 -9.53 -6.05 -21.74
C GLU A 259 -9.63 -6.18 -20.22
N MET A 260 -8.57 -5.81 -19.50
CA MET A 260 -8.57 -5.81 -18.04
C MET A 260 -9.64 -4.85 -17.47
N ARG A 261 -9.87 -3.71 -18.11
CA ARG A 261 -10.97 -2.79 -17.79
C ARG A 261 -12.33 -3.46 -17.85
N LYS A 262 -12.59 -4.29 -18.87
CA LYS A 262 -13.85 -5.04 -18.96
C LYS A 262 -14.02 -6.01 -17.78
N TYR A 263 -12.95 -6.71 -17.39
CA TYR A 263 -13.00 -7.60 -16.24
C TYR A 263 -13.26 -6.86 -14.92
N VAL A 264 -12.73 -5.63 -14.78
CA VAL A 264 -13.04 -4.76 -13.65
C VAL A 264 -14.51 -4.33 -13.66
N ASP A 265 -15.02 -3.88 -14.80
CA ASP A 265 -16.41 -3.41 -14.95
C ASP A 265 -17.43 -4.54 -14.75
N GLU A 266 -17.06 -5.77 -15.11
CA GLU A 266 -17.83 -7.01 -14.86
C GLU A 266 -17.66 -7.56 -13.43
N GLU A 267 -16.97 -6.83 -12.55
CA GLU A 267 -16.70 -7.22 -11.16
C GLU A 267 -16.09 -8.63 -11.01
N ARG A 268 -15.21 -9.04 -11.93
CA ARG A 268 -14.63 -10.40 -11.97
C ARG A 268 -13.63 -10.69 -10.84
N PHE A 269 -13.23 -9.66 -10.08
CA PHE A 269 -12.23 -9.75 -9.03
C PHE A 269 -12.82 -9.41 -7.66
N ALA A 270 -12.38 -10.10 -6.61
CA ALA A 270 -12.90 -9.91 -5.26
C ALA A 270 -12.64 -8.48 -4.73
N LYS A 271 -13.71 -7.79 -4.32
CA LYS A 271 -13.70 -6.36 -3.89
C LYS A 271 -12.80 -6.06 -2.70
N GLY A 272 -12.56 -7.02 -1.81
CA GLY A 272 -11.72 -6.85 -0.62
C GLY A 272 -10.24 -7.17 -0.80
N SER A 273 -9.81 -7.65 -1.98
CA SER A 273 -8.44 -8.12 -2.19
C SER A 273 -7.89 -7.79 -3.57
N MET A 274 -8.24 -8.57 -4.60
CA MET A 274 -7.65 -8.43 -5.92
C MET A 274 -8.27 -7.30 -6.74
N GLY A 275 -9.56 -7.00 -6.54
CA GLY A 275 -10.27 -5.94 -7.27
C GLY A 275 -9.56 -4.57 -7.20
N PRO A 276 -9.29 -4.03 -6.01
CA PRO A 276 -8.58 -2.74 -5.88
C PRO A 276 -7.18 -2.74 -6.53
N LYS A 277 -6.47 -3.88 -6.51
CA LYS A 277 -5.13 -4.02 -7.13
C LYS A 277 -5.20 -3.89 -8.64
N VAL A 278 -6.10 -4.66 -9.24
CA VAL A 278 -6.30 -4.63 -10.69
C VAL A 278 -6.79 -3.26 -11.12
N GLU A 279 -7.75 -2.67 -10.40
CA GLU A 279 -8.28 -1.35 -10.74
C GLU A 279 -7.20 -0.26 -10.61
N ALA A 280 -6.34 -0.30 -9.59
CA ALA A 280 -5.21 0.61 -9.44
C ALA A 280 -4.21 0.48 -10.60
N ALA A 281 -3.84 -0.76 -10.94
CA ALA A 281 -2.93 -1.06 -12.05
C ALA A 281 -3.50 -0.61 -13.40
N VAL A 282 -4.78 -0.89 -13.68
CA VAL A 282 -5.48 -0.40 -14.87
C VAL A 282 -5.46 1.12 -14.92
N SER A 283 -5.75 1.80 -13.81
CA SER A 283 -5.75 3.27 -13.78
C SER A 283 -4.38 3.87 -14.09
N PHE A 284 -3.29 3.22 -13.62
CA PHE A 284 -1.93 3.65 -13.93
C PHE A 284 -1.64 3.51 -15.44
N VAL A 285 -1.95 2.34 -16.01
CA VAL A 285 -1.70 2.05 -17.43
C VAL A 285 -2.50 3.00 -18.33
N GLU A 286 -3.77 3.26 -18.02
CA GLU A 286 -4.62 4.18 -18.79
C GLU A 286 -4.11 5.63 -18.75
N ARG A 287 -3.59 6.08 -17.60
CA ARG A 287 -3.13 7.47 -17.42
C ARG A 287 -1.74 7.72 -18.01
N THR A 288 -0.89 6.70 -18.02
CA THR A 288 0.54 6.87 -18.32
C THR A 288 0.99 6.18 -19.61
N GLY A 289 0.23 5.19 -20.10
CA GLY A 289 0.68 4.31 -21.17
C GLY A 289 1.87 3.42 -20.78
N LYS A 290 2.15 3.26 -19.48
CA LYS A 290 3.24 2.43 -18.94
C LYS A 290 2.70 1.10 -18.42
N VAL A 291 3.59 0.15 -18.16
CA VAL A 291 3.20 -1.22 -17.78
C VAL A 291 2.96 -1.31 -16.28
N ALA A 292 1.91 -2.03 -15.88
CA ALA A 292 1.74 -2.44 -14.49
C ALA A 292 1.82 -3.97 -14.40
N THR A 293 2.48 -4.46 -13.36
CA THR A 293 2.62 -5.90 -13.10
C THR A 293 2.10 -6.23 -11.70
N ILE A 294 1.27 -7.28 -11.58
CA ILE A 294 0.79 -7.81 -10.31
C ILE A 294 1.34 -9.22 -10.14
N THR A 295 2.00 -9.48 -9.02
CA THR A 295 2.67 -10.76 -8.75
C THR A 295 2.94 -10.96 -7.25
N SER A 296 3.52 -12.10 -6.86
CA SER A 296 3.99 -12.31 -5.49
C SER A 296 5.43 -11.86 -5.26
N LEU A 297 5.74 -11.58 -4.00
CA LEU A 297 7.11 -11.29 -3.55
C LEU A 297 8.07 -12.46 -3.88
N ASP A 298 7.61 -13.70 -3.76
CA ASP A 298 8.41 -14.90 -4.07
C ASP A 298 8.70 -15.06 -5.58
N ASN A 299 7.93 -14.39 -6.45
CA ASN A 299 8.09 -14.44 -7.89
C ASN A 299 8.99 -13.31 -8.44
N VAL A 300 9.51 -12.41 -7.60
CA VAL A 300 10.30 -11.22 -8.02
C VAL A 300 11.52 -11.62 -8.86
N GLU A 301 12.22 -12.70 -8.52
CA GLU A 301 13.34 -13.16 -9.34
C GLU A 301 12.93 -13.57 -10.76
N ASN A 302 11.80 -14.26 -10.90
CA ASN A 302 11.30 -14.66 -12.21
C ASN A 302 10.76 -13.44 -12.97
N PHE A 303 10.10 -12.52 -12.27
CA PHE A 303 9.69 -11.23 -12.83
C PHE A 303 10.89 -10.49 -13.44
N VAL A 304 12.01 -10.40 -12.75
CA VAL A 304 13.23 -9.76 -13.29
C VAL A 304 13.78 -10.50 -14.51
N LYS A 305 13.77 -11.85 -14.50
CA LYS A 305 14.35 -12.68 -15.57
C LYS A 305 13.48 -12.71 -16.84
N SER A 306 12.16 -12.78 -16.70
CA SER A 306 11.25 -13.06 -17.83
C SER A 306 10.01 -12.17 -17.90
N GLY A 307 9.80 -11.27 -16.93
CA GLY A 307 8.54 -10.54 -16.79
C GLY A 307 7.39 -11.43 -16.28
N SER A 308 7.69 -12.50 -15.54
CA SER A 308 6.67 -13.36 -14.92
C SER A 308 5.69 -12.56 -14.04
N GLY A 309 4.41 -12.93 -14.10
CA GLY A 309 3.29 -12.30 -13.39
C GLY A 309 2.18 -11.81 -14.33
N THR A 310 1.15 -11.17 -13.78
CA THR A 310 0.11 -10.53 -14.60
C THR A 310 0.58 -9.15 -15.03
N ARG A 311 0.87 -8.99 -16.32
CA ARG A 311 1.30 -7.75 -16.96
C ARG A 311 0.13 -7.09 -17.68
N ILE A 312 -0.24 -5.90 -17.21
CA ILE A 312 -1.25 -5.06 -17.84
C ILE A 312 -0.52 -4.04 -18.72
N VAL A 313 -0.76 -4.13 -20.04
CA VAL A 313 -0.09 -3.31 -21.06
C VAL A 313 -1.09 -2.38 -21.76
N PRO A 314 -0.65 -1.24 -22.33
CA PRO A 314 -1.53 -0.35 -23.10
C PRO A 314 -2.29 -1.01 -24.25
#